data_AF-A0A349BZ40-F1
#
_entry.id   AF-A0A349BZ40-F1
#
_cell.length_a   1.000
_cell.length_b   1.000
_cell.length_c   1.000
_cell.angle_alpha   90.00
_cell.angle_beta   90.00
_cell.angle_gamma   90.00
#
_symmetry.space_group_name_H-M   'P 1'
#
loop_
_entity.id
_entity.type
_entity.pdbx_description
1 polymer ?
#
loop_
_entity_poly.entity_id
_entity_poly.type
_entity_poly.pdbx_seq_one_letter_code
_entity_poly.pdbx_strand_id
1 'polypeptide(L)' 'MGADIADTIAFGDSMNDMAMIRTAGLSVAMGNSEQRIKDAADIVCESCADSGIAKELERLGLTRP' A
#
# COMPACT_ATOMS: atom_id res chain seq x y z
N MET A 1 12.70 15.78 0.73
CA MET A 1 12.78 15.16 2.07
C MET A 1 13.86 14.09 1.99
N GLY A 2 14.73 13.94 2.99
CA GLY A 2 15.89 13.03 2.94
C GLY A 2 15.65 11.65 3.56
N ALA A 3 14.43 11.12 3.45
CA ALA A 3 14.10 9.78 3.93
C ALA A 3 14.55 8.72 2.90
N ASP A 4 14.96 7.55 3.38
CA ASP A 4 15.28 6.41 2.51
C ASP A 4 13.99 5.82 1.92
N ILE A 5 14.07 5.32 0.70
CA ILE A 5 12.98 4.56 0.06
C ILE A 5 12.62 3.34 0.91
N ALA A 6 13.60 2.70 1.55
CA ALA A 6 13.37 1.56 2.44
C ALA A 6 12.44 1.90 3.62
N ASP A 7 12.38 3.18 4.03
CA ASP A 7 11.53 3.67 5.12
C ASP A 7 10.16 4.19 4.63
N THR A 8 9.75 3.84 3.40
CA THR A 8 8.48 4.28 2.81
C THR A 8 7.48 3.15 2.66
N ILE A 9 6.20 3.50 2.83
CA ILE A 9 5.07 2.62 2.55
C ILE A 9 4.17 3.30 1.53
N ALA A 10 3.83 2.58 0.46
CA ALA A 10 2.93 3.05 -0.58
C ALA A 10 1.62 2.25 -0.58
N PHE A 11 0.50 2.96 -0.57
CA PHE A 11 -0.82 2.38 -0.81
C PHE A 11 -1.31 2.85 -2.19
N GLY A 12 -1.83 1.93 -3.00
CA GLY A 12 -2.31 2.26 -4.34
C GLY A 12 -3.43 1.34 -4.80
N ASP A 13 -4.27 1.84 -5.71
CA ASP A 13 -5.39 1.07 -6.24
C ASP A 13 -5.53 1.07 -7.76
N SER A 14 -4.87 2.01 -8.42
CA SER A 14 -5.06 2.28 -9.84
C SER A 14 -3.72 2.45 -10.56
N MET A 15 -3.74 2.44 -11.89
CA MET A 15 -2.52 2.45 -12.70
C MET A 15 -1.62 3.67 -12.51
N ASN A 16 -2.16 4.83 -12.08
CA ASN A 16 -1.35 5.99 -11.72
C ASN A 16 -0.47 5.75 -10.48
N ASP A 17 -0.81 4.77 -9.64
CA ASP A 17 -0.03 4.43 -8.44
C ASP A 17 1.09 3.42 -8.73
N MET A 18 1.10 2.79 -9.92
CA MET A 18 2.03 1.72 -10.29
C MET A 18 3.51 2.09 -10.08
N ALA A 19 3.88 3.33 -10.41
CA ALA A 19 5.24 3.80 -10.21
C ALA A 19 5.62 3.85 -8.72
N MET A 20 4.68 4.25 -7.85
CA MET A 20 4.87 4.30 -6.41
C MET A 20 4.91 2.89 -5.81
N ILE A 21 4.00 2.00 -6.22
CA ILE A 21 3.95 0.59 -5.82
C ILE A 21 5.27 -0.12 -6.12
N ARG A 22 5.85 0.09 -7.30
CA ARG A 22 7.14 -0.55 -7.68
C ARG A 22 8.37 0.02 -6.99
N THR A 23 8.25 1.18 -6.35
CA THR A 23 9.41 1.93 -5.84
C THR A 23 9.50 1.88 -4.33
N ALA A 24 8.38 1.90 -3.60
CA ALA A 24 8.39 1.99 -2.14
C ALA A 24 9.08 0.79 -1.47
N GLY A 25 9.60 1.01 -0.25
CA GLY A 25 10.22 -0.05 0.55
C GLY A 25 9.23 -1.15 0.95
N LEU A 26 7.97 -0.77 1.17
CA LEU A 26 6.84 -1.69 1.29
C LEU A 26 5.67 -1.15 0.47
N SER A 27 5.03 -2.01 -0.33
CA SER A 27 3.92 -1.63 -1.19
C SER A 27 2.65 -2.43 -0.87
N VAL A 28 1.51 -1.74 -0.86
CA VAL A 28 0.20 -2.29 -0.53
C VAL A 28 -0.80 -1.93 -1.63
N ALA A 29 -1.38 -2.95 -2.26
CA ALA A 29 -2.50 -2.80 -3.17
C ALA A 29 -3.82 -2.92 -2.41
N MET A 30 -4.81 -2.12 -2.78
CA MET A 30 -6.17 -2.23 -2.22
C MET A 30 -6.90 -3.49 -2.74
N GLY A 31 -7.85 -3.99 -1.95
CA GLY A 31 -8.64 -5.16 -2.34
C GLY A 31 -9.45 -4.96 -3.64
N ASN A 32 -9.82 -3.72 -3.95
CA ASN A 32 -10.54 -3.33 -5.16
C ASN A 32 -9.62 -2.97 -6.35
N SER A 33 -8.30 -3.11 -6.22
CA SER A 33 -7.36 -2.75 -7.29
C SER A 33 -7.41 -3.70 -8.49
N GLU A 34 -6.98 -3.19 -9.64
CA GLU A 34 -6.70 -4.02 -10.82
C GLU A 34 -5.67 -5.11 -10.49
N GLN A 35 -5.81 -6.29 -11.13
CA GLN A 35 -4.95 -7.43 -10.85
C GLN A 35 -3.46 -7.11 -11.03
N ARG A 36 -3.12 -6.29 -12.04
CA ARG A 36 -1.72 -5.91 -12.31
C ARG A 36 -1.09 -5.07 -11.19
N ILE A 37 -1.90 -4.31 -10.44
CA ILE A 37 -1.43 -3.55 -9.28
C ILE A 37 -1.19 -4.52 -8.12
N LYS A 38 -2.12 -5.45 -7.89
CA LYS A 38 -1.98 -6.51 -6.87
C LYS A 38 -0.76 -7.39 -7.10
N ASP A 39 -0.52 -7.80 -8.34
CA ASP A 39 0.63 -8.62 -8.72
C ASP A 39 1.97 -7.90 -8.53
N ALA A 40 1.96 -6.56 -8.50
CA ALA A 40 3.14 -5.74 -8.33
C ALA A 40 3.38 -5.28 -6.89
N ALA A 41 2.43 -5.51 -5.98
CA ALA A 41 2.51 -5.09 -4.59
C ALA A 41 2.95 -6.24 -3.66
N ASP A 42 3.56 -5.90 -2.52
CA ASP A 42 3.99 -6.88 -1.51
C ASP A 42 2.80 -7.43 -0.72
N ILE A 43 1.79 -6.58 -0.48
CA ILE A 43 0.59 -6.90 0.30
C ILE A 43 -0.64 -6.49 -0.51
N VAL A 44 -1.71 -7.27 -0.40
CA VAL A 44 -3.06 -6.86 -0.83
C VAL A 44 -3.93 -6.75 0.41
N CYS A 45 -4.39 -5.54 0.75
CA CYS A 45 -5.26 -5.30 1.90
C CYS A 45 -6.75 -5.28 1.50
N GLU A 46 -7.64 -4.94 2.44
CA GLU A 46 -9.06 -4.76 2.13
C GLU A 46 -9.31 -3.59 1.15
N SER A 47 -10.54 -3.45 0.65
CA SER A 47 -10.86 -2.37 -0.29
C SER A 47 -10.83 -0.99 0.37
N CYS A 48 -10.79 0.07 -0.44
CA CYS A 48 -10.98 1.45 0.05
C CYS A 48 -12.29 1.61 0.84
N ALA A 49 -13.37 0.96 0.40
CA ALA A 49 -14.67 1.02 1.06
C ALA A 49 -14.70 0.27 2.41
N ASP A 50 -13.77 -0.67 2.61
CA ASP A 50 -13.67 -1.50 3.81
C ASP A 50 -12.55 -1.03 4.76
N SER A 51 -12.12 0.24 4.63
CA SER A 51 -11.06 0.84 5.45
C SER A 51 -9.71 0.12 5.37
N GLY A 52 -9.32 -0.40 4.20
CA GLY A 52 -8.09 -1.19 4.02
C GLY A 52 -6.82 -0.48 4.49
N ILE A 53 -6.67 0.83 4.26
CA ILE A 53 -5.49 1.57 4.73
C ILE A 53 -5.42 1.57 6.27
N ALA A 54 -6.52 1.87 6.95
CA ALA A 54 -6.54 1.95 8.42
C ALA A 54 -6.22 0.58 9.05
N LYS A 55 -6.86 -0.48 8.54
CA LYS A 55 -6.63 -1.86 9.00
C LYS A 55 -5.20 -2.30 8.75
N GLU A 56 -4.63 -1.98 7.59
CA GLU A 56 -3.25 -2.36 7.31
C GLU A 56 -2.25 -1.58 8.18
N LEU A 57 -2.48 -0.28 8.41
CA LEU A 57 -1.66 0.49 9.36
C LEU A 57 -1.73 -0.09 10.79
N GLU A 58 -2.90 -0.58 11.22
CA GLU A 58 -3.03 -1.31 12.50
C GLU A 58 -2.25 -2.63 12.50
N ARG A 59 -2.35 -3.43 11.43
CA ARG A 59 -1.59 -4.69 11.27
C ARG A 59 -0.08 -4.45 11.29
N LEU A 60 0.37 -3.32 10.74
CA LEU A 60 1.77 -2.89 10.73
C LEU A 60 2.22 -2.23 12.05
N GLY A 61 1.31 -2.01 13.00
CA GLY A 61 1.61 -1.36 14.29
C GLY A 61 1.97 0.12 14.18
N LEU A 62 1.47 0.81 13.14
CA LEU A 62 1.75 2.22 12.85
C LEU A 62 0.66 3.17 13.37
N THR A 63 -0.37 2.63 14.02
CA THR A 63 -1.40 3.42 14.71
C THR A 63 -1.09 3.52 16.20
N ARG A 64 -1.54 4.61 16.84
CA ARG A 64 -1.49 4.73 18.30
C ARG A 64 -2.56 3.80 18.92
N PRO A 65 -2.33 3.31 20.16
CA PRO A 65 -3.36 2.59 20.91
C PRO A 65 -4.60 3.46 21.18
#